data_AF-A0A519V5T1-F1
#
_entry.id   AF-A0A519V5T1-F1
#
_cell.length_a   1.000
_cell.length_b   1.000
_cell.length_c   1.000
_cell.angle_alpha   90.00
_cell.angle_beta   90.00
_cell.angle_gamma   90.00
#
_symmetry.space_group_name_H-M   'P 1'
#
loop_
_entity.id
_entity.type
_entity.pdbx_description
1 polymer ?
#
loop_
_entity_poly.entity_id
_entity_poly.type
_entity_poly.pdbx_seq_one_letter_code
_entity_poly.pdbx_strand_id
1 'polypeptide(L)'
;MLAGQAAGATATYAAFYSFKTSQSNLKKIQGELVNYKLNIMPFADVKLNDTNWKAIQFVGLTGVLKANLDNGNANFSPNQLVTTAEIKQPFKDFYYKAQIWFDDYKSEQMTIGSALDMICYVGNKALDNTKKELTKKWKTSYQFKTEFDLERQINRVEFAVMLQDYMPPFNVNVEKTGKVVR
;
A
#
# COMPACT_ATOMS: atom_id res chain seq x y z
N MET A 1 -24.11 4.43 0.16
CA MET A 1 -23.61 4.99 -1.12
C MET A 1 -22.47 4.17 -1.73
N LEU A 2 -21.41 3.83 -0.97
CA LEU A 2 -20.26 3.03 -1.46
C LEU A 2 -20.65 1.68 -2.09
N ALA A 3 -21.52 0.92 -1.42
CA ALA A 3 -21.98 -0.38 -1.90
C ALA A 3 -22.74 -0.30 -3.24
N GLY A 4 -23.48 0.78 -3.50
CA GLY A 4 -24.21 0.98 -4.75
C GLY A 4 -23.28 1.20 -5.95
N GLN A 5 -22.22 1.99 -5.76
CA GLN A 5 -21.21 2.21 -6.81
C GLN A 5 -20.41 0.94 -7.10
N ALA A 6 -20.04 0.19 -6.06
CA ALA A 6 -19.38 -1.11 -6.23
C ALA A 6 -20.28 -2.14 -6.93
N ALA A 7 -21.57 -2.19 -6.58
CA ALA A 7 -22.55 -3.06 -7.24
C ALA A 7 -22.72 -2.69 -8.73
N GLY A 8 -22.86 -1.40 -9.03
CA GLY A 8 -22.96 -0.90 -10.42
C GLY A 8 -21.72 -1.20 -11.25
N ALA A 9 -20.52 -0.99 -10.69
CA ALA A 9 -19.26 -1.33 -11.35
C ALA A 9 -19.14 -2.84 -11.63
N THR A 10 -19.55 -3.67 -10.66
CA THR A 10 -19.55 -5.14 -10.83
C THR A 10 -20.55 -5.59 -11.88
N ALA A 11 -21.77 -5.03 -11.89
CA ALA A 11 -22.78 -5.34 -12.89
C ALA A 11 -22.32 -4.93 -14.30
N THR A 12 -21.73 -3.75 -14.43
CA THR A 12 -21.20 -3.25 -15.71
C THR A 12 -20.05 -4.12 -16.22
N TYR A 13 -19.12 -4.50 -15.33
CA TYR A 13 -18.03 -5.41 -15.67
C TYR A 13 -18.55 -6.76 -16.17
N ALA A 14 -19.51 -7.35 -15.46
CA ALA A 14 -20.14 -8.61 -15.84
C ALA A 14 -20.84 -8.52 -17.21
N ALA A 15 -21.59 -7.44 -17.46
CA ALA A 15 -22.27 -7.20 -18.73
C ALA A 15 -21.30 -7.01 -19.90
N PHE A 16 -20.23 -6.23 -19.71
CA PHE A 16 -19.27 -5.91 -20.78
C PHE A 16 -18.45 -7.12 -21.24
N TYR A 17 -18.06 -7.98 -20.29
CA TYR A 17 -17.24 -9.17 -20.57
C TYR A 17 -18.06 -10.46 -20.70
N SER A 18 -19.40 -10.39 -20.69
CA SER A 18 -20.29 -11.55 -20.73
C SER A 18 -19.99 -12.59 -19.64
N PHE A 19 -19.57 -12.14 -18.46
CA PHE A 19 -19.27 -12.99 -17.31
C PHE A 19 -20.40 -13.01 -16.29
N LYS A 20 -20.48 -14.08 -15.50
CA LYS A 20 -21.27 -14.05 -14.27
C LYS A 20 -20.64 -13.06 -13.28
N THR A 21 -21.45 -12.38 -12.48
CA THR A 21 -20.93 -11.50 -11.41
C THR A 21 -19.99 -12.25 -10.46
N SER A 22 -20.24 -13.55 -10.22
CA SER A 22 -19.37 -14.43 -9.43
C SER A 22 -17.99 -14.71 -10.03
N GLN A 23 -17.81 -14.47 -11.34
CA GLN A 23 -16.57 -14.60 -12.10
C GLN A 23 -15.89 -13.25 -12.35
N SER A 24 -16.47 -12.14 -11.85
CA SER A 24 -15.89 -10.82 -12.03
C SER A 24 -14.54 -10.69 -11.32
N ASN A 25 -13.61 -9.99 -11.95
CA ASN A 25 -12.29 -9.75 -11.36
C ASN A 25 -12.39 -8.67 -10.30
N LEU A 26 -12.59 -9.09 -9.05
CA LEU A 26 -12.78 -8.21 -7.89
C LEU A 26 -11.68 -7.16 -7.77
N LYS A 27 -10.42 -7.59 -7.93
CA LYS A 27 -9.26 -6.74 -7.77
C LYS A 27 -9.16 -5.67 -8.85
N LYS A 28 -9.47 -6.03 -10.10
CA LYS A 28 -9.56 -5.06 -11.21
C LYS A 28 -10.66 -4.03 -10.93
N ILE A 29 -11.84 -4.49 -10.50
CA ILE A 29 -12.95 -3.59 -10.15
C ILE A 29 -12.56 -2.65 -9.00
N GLN A 30 -11.94 -3.16 -7.93
CA GLN A 30 -11.44 -2.35 -6.82
C GLN A 30 -10.42 -1.30 -7.30
N GLY A 31 -9.48 -1.69 -8.17
CA GLY A 31 -8.50 -0.77 -8.74
C GLY A 31 -9.15 0.37 -9.52
N GLU A 32 -10.13 0.06 -10.38
CA GLU A 32 -10.90 1.06 -11.12
C GLU A 32 -11.66 1.99 -10.18
N LEU A 33 -12.36 1.45 -9.19
CA LEU A 33 -13.11 2.24 -8.22
C LEU A 33 -12.21 3.23 -7.47
N VAL A 34 -11.03 2.81 -7.00
CA VAL A 34 -10.06 3.73 -6.36
C VAL A 34 -9.55 4.77 -7.37
N ASN A 35 -9.31 4.40 -8.63
CA ASN A 35 -8.90 5.34 -9.68
C ASN A 35 -9.95 6.43 -9.94
N TYR A 36 -11.24 6.10 -9.82
CA TYR A 36 -12.36 7.05 -9.88
C TYR A 36 -12.68 7.71 -8.53
N LYS A 37 -11.70 7.75 -7.61
CA LYS A 37 -11.80 8.38 -6.29
C LYS A 37 -12.87 7.80 -5.37
N LEU A 38 -13.26 6.54 -5.57
CA LEU A 38 -14.10 5.85 -4.61
C LEU A 38 -13.28 5.43 -3.39
N ASN A 39 -13.76 5.85 -2.22
CA ASN A 39 -13.16 5.50 -0.94
C ASN A 39 -13.59 4.09 -0.52
N ILE A 40 -12.91 3.06 -1.04
CA ILE A 40 -13.24 1.65 -0.75
C ILE A 40 -13.03 1.35 0.72
N MET A 41 -11.90 1.79 1.29
CA MET A 41 -11.65 1.71 2.73
C MET A 41 -11.72 3.11 3.33
N PRO A 42 -12.85 3.49 3.96
CA PRO A 42 -13.04 4.84 4.48
C PRO A 42 -12.27 5.03 5.79
N PHE A 43 -10.99 5.35 5.70
CA PHE A 43 -10.19 5.76 6.84
C PHE A 43 -10.70 7.08 7.41
N ALA A 44 -11.05 7.12 8.69
CA ALA A 44 -11.66 8.29 9.32
C ALA A 44 -10.66 9.47 9.47
N ASP A 45 -9.38 9.16 9.52
CA ASP A 45 -8.27 10.11 9.72
C ASP A 45 -7.56 10.52 8.40
N VAL A 46 -8.07 10.11 7.24
CA VAL A 46 -7.49 10.44 5.92
C VAL A 46 -8.53 11.11 5.03
N LYS A 47 -8.20 12.30 4.52
CA LYS A 47 -9.09 13.07 3.63
C LYS A 47 -8.94 12.61 2.19
N LEU A 48 -10.04 12.59 1.41
CA LEU A 48 -10.00 12.26 -0.03
C LEU A 48 -9.13 13.22 -0.86
N ASN A 49 -9.00 14.48 -0.42
CA ASN A 49 -8.21 15.50 -1.10
C ASN A 49 -6.72 15.46 -0.71
N ASP A 50 -6.30 14.50 0.11
CA ASP A 50 -4.88 14.33 0.42
C ASP A 50 -4.12 13.87 -0.83
N THR A 51 -2.99 14.50 -1.12
CA THR A 51 -2.11 14.18 -2.27
C THR A 51 -1.74 12.69 -2.29
N ASN A 52 -1.55 12.10 -1.11
CA ASN A 52 -1.11 10.71 -0.94
C ASN A 52 -2.27 9.73 -0.70
N TRP A 53 -3.53 10.20 -0.74
CA TRP A 53 -4.73 9.39 -0.49
C TRP A 53 -4.76 8.09 -1.31
N LYS A 54 -4.38 8.16 -2.59
CA LYS A 54 -4.40 7.00 -3.49
C LYS A 54 -3.43 5.90 -3.03
N ALA A 55 -2.22 6.27 -2.60
CA ALA A 55 -1.25 5.32 -2.07
C ALA A 55 -1.74 4.70 -0.76
N ILE A 56 -2.32 5.52 0.12
CA ILE A 56 -2.91 5.05 1.38
C ILE A 56 -4.05 4.06 1.12
N GLN A 57 -4.93 4.32 0.16
CA GLN A 57 -6.00 3.39 -0.23
C GLN A 57 -5.44 2.06 -0.72
N PHE A 58 -4.53 2.07 -1.70
CA PHE A 58 -4.01 0.83 -2.28
C PHE A 58 -3.24 -0.02 -1.27
N VAL A 59 -2.35 0.59 -0.48
CA VAL A 59 -1.56 -0.14 0.53
C VAL A 59 -2.41 -0.55 1.73
N GLY A 60 -3.38 0.28 2.13
CA GLY A 60 -4.34 -0.07 3.18
C GLY A 60 -5.21 -1.27 2.79
N LEU A 61 -5.69 -1.31 1.54
CA LEU A 61 -6.53 -2.40 1.02
C LEU A 61 -5.79 -3.75 0.98
N THR A 62 -4.47 -3.76 0.83
CA THR A 62 -3.71 -5.03 0.85
C THR A 62 -3.45 -5.55 2.26
N GLY A 63 -3.65 -4.74 3.30
CA GLY A 63 -3.39 -5.12 4.68
C GLY A 63 -1.91 -5.20 5.05
N VAL A 64 -1.00 -4.67 4.19
CA VAL A 64 0.41 -4.50 4.54
C VAL A 64 0.57 -3.57 5.74
N LEU A 65 -0.21 -2.48 5.75
CA LEU A 65 -0.42 -1.63 6.91
C LEU A 65 -1.84 -1.83 7.41
N LYS A 66 -1.99 -2.45 8.58
CA LYS A 66 -3.31 -2.72 9.15
C LYS A 66 -3.88 -1.47 9.80
N ALA A 67 -5.15 -1.20 9.48
CA ALA A 67 -5.91 -0.14 10.11
C ALA A 67 -6.12 -0.43 11.61
N ASN A 68 -6.08 0.61 12.42
CA ASN A 68 -6.54 0.55 13.79
C ASN A 68 -8.07 0.69 13.79
N LEU A 69 -8.77 -0.25 14.42
CA LEU A 69 -10.24 -0.24 14.48
C LEU A 69 -10.67 0.30 15.83
N ASP A 70 -11.13 1.55 15.86
CA ASP A 70 -11.58 2.23 17.07
C ASP A 70 -13.05 2.62 16.94
N ASN A 71 -13.89 2.12 17.85
CA ASN A 71 -15.33 2.44 17.91
C ASN A 71 -16.06 2.27 16.56
N GLY A 72 -15.71 1.24 15.78
CA GLY A 72 -16.31 0.96 14.47
C GLY A 72 -15.75 1.80 13.31
N ASN A 73 -14.79 2.68 13.57
CA ASN A 73 -14.06 3.42 12.54
C ASN A 73 -12.70 2.78 12.27
N ALA A 74 -12.30 2.77 11.00
CA ALA A 74 -10.94 2.40 10.62
C ALA A 74 -10.06 3.64 10.56
N ASN A 75 -8.93 3.61 11.27
CA ASN A 75 -7.91 4.65 11.29
C ASN A 75 -6.63 4.14 10.64
N PHE A 76 -6.09 4.89 9.69
CA PHE A 76 -4.81 4.55 9.05
C PHE A 76 -3.62 4.95 9.93
N SER A 77 -3.79 5.96 10.77
CA SER A 77 -2.78 6.61 11.60
C SER A 77 -1.58 7.14 10.78
N PRO A 78 -1.78 8.15 9.91
CA PRO A 78 -0.80 8.66 8.96
C PRO A 78 0.60 8.93 9.51
N ASN A 79 0.66 9.55 10.70
CA ASN A 79 1.90 9.99 11.34
C ASN A 79 2.51 8.93 12.27
N GLN A 80 1.85 7.78 12.44
CA GLN A 80 2.40 6.69 13.24
C GLN A 80 3.67 6.19 12.58
N LEU A 81 4.69 5.93 13.41
CA LEU A 81 5.96 5.40 12.95
C LEU A 81 5.85 3.89 12.72
N VAL A 82 6.45 3.43 11.62
CA VAL A 82 6.40 2.02 11.23
C VAL A 82 7.38 1.21 12.08
N THR A 83 6.91 0.07 12.57
CA THR A 83 7.75 -0.91 13.27
C THR A 83 8.00 -2.12 12.39
N THR A 84 9.12 -2.79 12.60
CA THR A 84 9.47 -4.01 11.86
C THR A 84 8.43 -5.10 12.12
N ALA A 85 7.97 -5.26 13.36
CA ALA A 85 7.00 -6.28 13.75
C ALA A 85 5.65 -6.14 13.01
N GLU A 86 5.20 -4.91 12.79
CA GLU A 86 3.94 -4.61 12.11
C GLU A 86 3.96 -5.09 10.65
N ILE A 87 5.06 -4.81 9.94
CA ILE A 87 5.14 -5.06 8.49
C ILE A 87 5.72 -6.44 8.16
N LYS A 88 6.50 -7.06 9.05
CA LYS A 88 7.27 -8.27 8.76
C LYS A 88 6.41 -9.41 8.20
N GLN A 89 5.33 -9.78 8.89
CA GLN A 89 4.49 -10.90 8.42
C GLN A 89 3.71 -10.56 7.14
N PRO A 90 2.95 -9.45 7.08
CA PRO A 90 2.24 -9.10 5.85
C PRO A 90 3.16 -9.03 4.63
N PHE A 91 4.35 -8.46 4.79
CA PHE A 91 5.28 -8.31 3.68
C PHE A 91 5.88 -9.65 3.22
N LYS A 92 6.17 -10.58 4.15
CA LYS A 92 6.60 -11.95 3.82
C LYS A 92 5.52 -12.73 3.07
N ASP A 93 4.25 -12.49 3.38
CA ASP A 93 3.13 -13.13 2.69
C ASP A 93 3.06 -12.69 1.22
N PHE A 94 3.25 -11.38 0.95
CA PHE A 94 3.25 -10.83 -0.41
C PHE A 94 4.54 -11.12 -1.19
N TYR A 95 5.69 -11.10 -0.53
CA TYR A 95 7.00 -11.17 -1.17
C TYR A 95 7.92 -12.18 -0.49
N TYR A 96 8.11 -13.35 -1.10
CA TYR A 96 8.95 -14.41 -0.51
C TYR A 96 10.40 -13.97 -0.24
N LYS A 97 10.98 -13.13 -1.13
CA LYS A 97 12.34 -12.59 -0.95
C LYS A 97 12.49 -11.74 0.30
N ALA A 98 11.41 -11.13 0.78
CA ALA A 98 11.44 -10.31 1.99
C ALA A 98 11.84 -11.14 3.22
N GLN A 99 11.63 -12.46 3.20
CA GLN A 99 12.04 -13.32 4.31
C GLN A 99 13.53 -13.17 4.62
N ILE A 100 14.39 -13.25 3.61
CA ILE A 100 15.85 -13.17 3.79
C ILE A 100 16.22 -11.80 4.38
N TRP A 101 15.67 -10.73 3.82
CA TRP A 101 15.91 -9.37 4.31
C TRP A 101 15.51 -9.19 5.78
N PHE A 102 14.32 -9.65 6.17
CA PHE A 102 13.83 -9.56 7.56
C PHE A 102 14.49 -10.52 8.55
N ASP A 103 15.25 -11.49 8.05
CA ASP A 103 16.03 -12.40 8.89
C ASP A 103 17.40 -11.77 9.21
N ASP A 104 17.96 -10.98 8.30
CA ASP A 104 19.18 -10.18 8.51
C ASP A 104 18.91 -8.88 9.30
N TYR A 105 17.77 -8.23 9.06
CA TYR A 105 17.40 -6.99 9.73
C TYR A 105 16.94 -7.22 11.19
N LYS A 106 17.73 -6.74 12.15
CA LYS A 106 17.48 -6.94 13.60
C LYS A 106 16.85 -5.75 14.33
N SER A 107 16.76 -4.58 13.70
CA SER A 107 16.17 -3.40 14.33
C SER A 107 14.66 -3.52 14.46
N GLU A 108 14.11 -3.03 15.57
CA GLU A 108 12.66 -2.98 15.82
C GLU A 108 11.98 -1.83 15.06
N GLN A 109 12.73 -0.78 14.73
CA GLN A 109 12.23 0.42 14.07
C GLN A 109 12.64 0.43 12.61
N MET A 110 11.71 0.83 11.73
CA MET A 110 11.99 1.00 10.30
C MET A 110 12.35 2.45 10.00
N THR A 111 13.58 2.69 9.56
CA THR A 111 14.03 3.98 9.03
C THR A 111 13.70 4.13 7.54
N ILE A 112 13.74 5.36 7.02
CA ILE A 112 13.59 5.60 5.57
C ILE A 112 14.64 4.82 4.78
N GLY A 113 15.88 4.78 5.27
CA GLY A 113 16.96 4.00 4.68
C GLY A 113 16.68 2.51 4.65
N SER A 114 16.24 1.94 5.78
CA SER A 114 15.90 0.51 5.84
C SER A 114 14.70 0.14 4.96
N ALA A 115 13.69 1.01 4.87
CA ALA A 115 12.54 0.80 3.99
C ALA A 115 12.95 0.84 2.51
N LEU A 116 13.83 1.79 2.14
CA LEU A 116 14.38 1.87 0.79
C LEU A 116 15.21 0.64 0.44
N ASP A 117 16.09 0.20 1.36
CA ASP A 117 16.92 -0.98 1.19
C ASP A 117 16.05 -2.24 1.00
N MET A 118 15.05 -2.45 1.86
CA MET A 118 14.09 -3.55 1.74
C MET A 118 13.37 -3.54 0.39
N ILE A 119 12.86 -2.38 -0.05
CA ILE A 119 12.16 -2.24 -1.33
C ILE A 119 13.10 -2.56 -2.50
N CYS A 120 14.35 -2.10 -2.45
CA CYS A 120 15.33 -2.37 -3.49
C CYS A 120 15.74 -3.84 -3.53
N TYR A 121 15.96 -4.46 -2.36
CA TYR A 121 16.31 -5.86 -2.22
C TYR A 121 15.20 -6.77 -2.78
N VAL A 122 13.96 -6.56 -2.35
CA VAL A 122 12.83 -7.38 -2.78
C VAL A 122 12.46 -7.11 -4.23
N GLY A 123 12.49 -5.84 -4.64
CA GLY A 123 12.14 -5.38 -5.98
C GLY A 123 13.24 -5.55 -7.04
N ASN A 124 14.42 -6.09 -6.68
CA ASN A 124 15.61 -6.15 -7.55
C ASN A 124 15.93 -4.78 -8.20
N LYS A 125 15.87 -3.69 -7.43
CA LYS A 125 16.20 -2.33 -7.92
C LYS A 125 17.57 -1.89 -7.43
N ALA A 126 18.23 -1.04 -8.22
CA ALA A 126 19.48 -0.42 -7.82
C ALA A 126 19.24 0.64 -6.73
N LEU A 127 19.88 0.47 -5.56
CA LEU A 127 19.72 1.34 -4.40
C LEU A 127 20.05 2.81 -4.74
N ASP A 128 21.19 3.06 -5.38
CA ASP A 128 21.65 4.42 -5.68
C ASP A 128 20.70 5.19 -6.61
N ASN A 129 20.18 4.51 -7.63
CA ASN A 129 19.23 5.12 -8.57
C ASN A 129 17.90 5.41 -7.87
N THR A 130 17.39 4.42 -7.13
CA THR A 130 16.12 4.55 -6.39
C THR A 130 16.21 5.66 -5.34
N LYS A 131 17.34 5.76 -4.63
CA LYS A 131 17.61 6.85 -3.68
C LYS A 131 17.57 8.22 -4.35
N LYS A 132 18.27 8.40 -5.47
CA LYS A 132 18.30 9.67 -6.22
C LYS A 132 16.90 10.08 -6.69
N GLU A 133 16.11 9.14 -7.19
CA GLU A 133 14.73 9.38 -7.59
C GLU A 133 13.84 9.74 -6.39
N LEU A 134 13.94 8.99 -5.30
CA LEU A 134 13.18 9.21 -4.07
C LEU A 134 13.45 10.61 -3.52
N THR A 135 14.72 11.03 -3.43
CA THR A 135 15.09 12.37 -2.97
C THR A 135 14.48 13.46 -3.85
N LYS A 136 14.47 13.29 -5.18
CA LYS A 136 13.85 14.26 -6.10
C LYS A 136 12.33 14.34 -5.90
N LYS A 137 11.66 13.20 -5.77
CA LYS A 137 10.20 13.11 -5.61
C LYS A 137 9.71 13.54 -4.23
N TRP A 138 10.56 13.48 -3.19
CA TRP A 138 10.18 13.65 -1.79
C TRP A 138 9.33 14.90 -1.50
N LYS A 139 9.87 16.09 -1.83
CA LYS A 139 9.16 17.37 -1.63
C LYS A 139 8.32 17.79 -2.82
N THR A 140 8.57 17.25 -4.01
CA THR A 140 7.93 17.67 -5.26
C THR A 140 6.67 16.85 -5.55
N SER A 141 6.84 15.57 -5.88
CA SER A 141 5.74 14.66 -6.21
C SER A 141 4.94 14.24 -4.98
N TYR A 142 5.62 13.88 -3.89
CA TYR A 142 4.94 13.36 -2.69
C TYR A 142 4.51 14.45 -1.71
N GLN A 143 5.07 15.64 -1.88
CA GLN A 143 4.75 16.83 -1.07
C GLN A 143 4.90 16.58 0.44
N PHE A 144 5.86 15.73 0.82
CA PHE A 144 6.14 15.48 2.23
C PHE A 144 6.70 16.73 2.88
N LYS A 145 6.22 17.01 4.09
CA LYS A 145 6.68 18.14 4.91
C LYS A 145 7.98 17.84 5.65
N THR A 146 8.32 16.56 5.80
CA THR A 146 9.52 16.08 6.47
C THR A 146 10.73 16.24 5.56
N GLU A 147 11.90 16.42 6.17
CA GLU A 147 13.17 16.33 5.44
C GLU A 147 13.47 14.87 5.05
N PHE A 148 14.21 14.73 3.95
CA PHE A 148 14.70 13.44 3.52
C PHE A 148 15.95 13.07 4.33
N ASP A 149 15.76 12.20 5.33
CA ASP A 149 16.80 11.69 6.20
C ASP A 149 16.68 10.17 6.30
N LEU A 150 17.74 9.45 5.92
CA LEU A 150 17.75 7.99 5.89
C LEU A 150 17.73 7.36 7.28
N GLU A 151 18.27 8.05 8.28
CA GLU A 151 18.34 7.56 9.66
C GLU A 151 17.01 7.77 10.40
N ARG A 152 16.15 8.68 9.90
CA ARG A 152 14.86 8.95 10.51
C ARG A 152 13.91 7.77 10.36
N GLN A 153 13.18 7.47 11.44
CA GLN A 153 12.07 6.51 11.40
C GLN A 153 11.00 6.94 10.40
N ILE A 154 10.56 6.02 9.56
CA ILE A 154 9.56 6.28 8.51
C ILE A 154 8.14 6.25 9.11
N ASN A 155 7.27 7.17 8.67
CA ASN A 155 5.85 7.12 9.04
C ASN A 155 5.03 6.28 8.05
N ARG A 156 3.81 5.91 8.44
CA ARG A 156 2.92 5.06 7.64
C ARG A 156 2.61 5.63 6.25
N VAL A 157 2.42 6.94 6.10
CA VAL A 157 2.15 7.55 4.79
C VAL A 157 3.37 7.48 3.88
N GLU A 158 4.54 7.85 4.39
CA GLU A 158 5.80 7.78 3.65
C GLU A 158 6.06 6.36 3.17
N PHE A 159 5.88 5.37 4.05
CA PHE A 159 6.02 3.97 3.70
C PHE A 159 5.01 3.52 2.64
N ALA A 160 3.73 3.88 2.79
CA ALA A 160 2.70 3.53 1.81
C ALA A 160 2.97 4.12 0.42
N VAL A 161 3.44 5.37 0.35
CA VAL A 161 3.80 6.02 -0.92
C VAL A 161 5.01 5.36 -1.55
N MET A 162 6.06 5.05 -0.76
CA MET A 162 7.24 4.34 -1.26
C MET A 162 6.87 2.96 -1.81
N LEU A 163 6.02 2.21 -1.10
CA LEU A 163 5.51 0.93 -1.60
C LEU A 163 4.72 1.12 -2.89
N GLN A 164 3.77 2.04 -2.92
CA GLN A 164 2.93 2.24 -4.08
C GLN A 164 3.72 2.62 -5.35
N ASP A 165 4.77 3.44 -5.23
CA ASP A 165 5.56 3.90 -6.38
C ASP A 165 6.55 2.84 -6.87
N TYR A 166 7.24 2.15 -5.96
CA TYR A 166 8.33 1.25 -6.34
C TYR A 166 7.94 -0.23 -6.39
N MET A 167 7.05 -0.67 -5.51
CA MET A 167 6.69 -2.07 -5.35
C MET A 167 5.26 -2.23 -4.81
N PRO A 168 4.24 -1.88 -5.63
CA PRO A 168 2.86 -1.81 -5.16
C PRO A 168 2.35 -3.20 -4.76
N PRO A 169 1.96 -3.42 -3.49
CA PRO A 169 1.42 -4.71 -3.03
C PRO A 169 0.11 -5.05 -3.71
N PHE A 170 -0.65 -4.03 -4.13
CA PHE A 170 -1.88 -4.22 -4.89
C PHE A 170 -1.63 -4.86 -6.26
N ASN A 171 -0.41 -5.05 -6.74
CA ASN A 171 -0.18 -5.78 -8.00
C ASN A 171 -0.01 -7.29 -7.79
N VAL A 172 0.20 -7.77 -6.55
CA VAL A 172 0.37 -9.21 -6.25
C VAL A 172 -0.94 -9.96 -6.39
N ASN A 173 -0.97 -11.05 -7.15
CA ASN A 173 -2.19 -11.83 -7.37
C ASN A 173 -2.62 -12.55 -6.09
N VAL A 174 -3.90 -12.42 -5.74
CA VAL A 174 -4.50 -13.05 -4.57
C VAL A 174 -5.83 -13.71 -4.95
N GLU A 175 -6.17 -14.80 -4.28
CA GLU A 175 -7.47 -15.44 -4.39
C GLU A 175 -8.54 -14.64 -3.63
N LYS A 176 -9.81 -15.06 -3.75
CA LYS A 176 -10.94 -14.44 -3.04
C LYS A 176 -10.78 -14.43 -1.51
N THR A 177 -9.96 -15.33 -0.97
CA THR A 177 -9.65 -15.43 0.47
C THR A 177 -8.50 -14.52 0.92
N GLY A 178 -7.86 -13.80 -0.01
CA GLY A 178 -6.70 -12.94 0.25
C GLY A 178 -5.35 -13.68 0.24
N LYS A 179 -5.34 -15.00 0.01
CA LYS A 179 -4.10 -15.77 -0.13
C LYS A 179 -3.40 -15.46 -1.45
N VAL A 180 -2.08 -15.28 -1.41
CA VAL A 180 -1.27 -15.03 -2.61
C VAL A 180 -1.27 -16.26 -3.52
N VAL A 181 -1.57 -16.04 -4.80
CA VAL A 181 -1.47 -17.05 -5.87
C VAL A 181 -0.11 -16.91 -6.51
N ARG A 182 0.63 -18.02 -6.58
CA ARG A 182 1.96 -18.10 -7.20
C ARG A 182 1.91 -18.93 -8.47
#